data_AF-A0A928GEM1-F1
#
_entry.id   AF-A0A928GEM1-F1
#
_cell.length_a   1.000
_cell.length_b   1.000
_cell.length_c   1.000
_cell.angle_alpha   90.00
_cell.angle_beta   90.00
_cell.angle_gamma   90.00
#
_symmetry.space_group_name_H-M   'P 1'
#
loop_
_entity.id
_entity.type
_entity.pdbx_description
1 polymer ?
#
loop_
_entity_poly.entity_id
_entity_poly.type
_entity_poly.pdbx_seq_one_letter_code
_entity_poly.pdbx_strand_id
1 'polypeptide(L)'
;MLSPTAIVLLRESIEASIGRKLRTPKDFDILAESIFKKLHQHISPTTLKRLWGYLHDTSSSPRPSTLDLLAQFIDYPSFADFYADITPAPSLERSEAPSQTGGRGAGLPTPSPNEAPSPDEAAVPEGPPSGIPSPPKKKHFSLFILSLFLLSLFLLLIAIPFVIRGLHSPQPDILHRGTKFTCQEDYLKLFDVALDEYTPYWIQHPKYPYIYFWAPEYHHHVWHNEGDPTRLMPTITTYYHPDDYPTDSASLAKLAQYNKERYTNALRNRSVLITFMKNLFDTTFVYLGVYRLAPQSDSTRQIWERAQDDLDINHLEYLEEYHE
;
A
#
# COMPACT_ATOMS: atom_id res chain seq x y z
N MET A 1 15.89 -4.97 -16.01
CA MET A 1 15.36 -3.83 -15.24
C MET A 1 15.15 -4.24 -13.78
N LEU A 2 14.67 -3.33 -12.94
CA LEU A 2 14.29 -3.61 -11.54
C LEU A 2 12.98 -4.41 -11.54
N SER A 3 12.91 -5.53 -10.81
CA SER A 3 11.65 -6.27 -10.66
C SER A 3 10.66 -5.47 -9.78
N PRO A 4 9.41 -5.21 -10.20
CA PRO A 4 8.42 -4.53 -9.36
C PRO A 4 8.22 -5.25 -8.02
N THR A 5 8.24 -6.59 -8.01
CA THR A 5 8.15 -7.43 -6.81
C THR A 5 9.27 -7.15 -5.81
N ALA A 6 10.49 -6.86 -6.27
CA ALA A 6 11.61 -6.54 -5.38
C ALA A 6 11.43 -5.19 -4.66
N ILE A 7 10.78 -4.22 -5.32
CA ILE A 7 10.42 -2.94 -4.71
C ILE A 7 9.26 -3.13 -3.71
N VAL A 8 8.33 -4.05 -3.96
CA VAL A 8 7.31 -4.44 -2.96
C VAL A 8 7.98 -4.98 -1.70
N LEU A 9 8.83 -6.01 -1.84
CA LEU A 9 9.52 -6.66 -0.72
C LEU A 9 10.42 -5.70 0.06
N LEU A 10 11.15 -4.79 -0.61
CA LEU A 10 11.97 -3.76 0.05
C LEU A 10 11.14 -2.90 1.01
N ARG A 11 9.95 -2.49 0.58
CA ARG A 11 9.05 -1.65 1.41
C ARG A 11 8.54 -2.43 2.62
N GLU A 12 8.20 -3.71 2.45
CA GLU A 12 7.74 -4.59 3.53
C GLU A 12 8.85 -4.85 4.57
N SER A 13 10.09 -5.09 4.13
CA SER A 13 11.26 -5.21 5.02
C SER A 13 11.53 -3.92 5.81
N ILE A 14 11.30 -2.75 5.20
CA ILE A 14 11.43 -1.44 5.86
C ILE A 14 10.31 -1.22 6.88
N GLU A 15 9.06 -1.57 6.55
CA GLU A 15 7.93 -1.50 7.50
C GLU A 15 8.13 -2.44 8.69
N ALA A 16 8.72 -3.61 8.47
CA ALA A 16 9.10 -4.54 9.52
C ALA A 16 10.22 -3.98 10.42
N SER A 17 11.28 -3.39 9.85
CA SER A 17 12.41 -2.87 10.64
C SER A 17 12.06 -1.67 11.52
N ILE A 18 11.07 -0.86 11.12
CA ILE A 18 10.52 0.24 11.94
C ILE A 18 9.31 -0.16 12.79
N GLY A 19 8.84 -1.41 12.70
CA GLY A 19 7.67 -1.93 13.42
C GLY A 19 6.35 -1.21 13.08
N ARG A 20 6.19 -0.70 11.86
CA ARG A 20 5.05 0.15 11.46
C ARG A 20 4.77 0.09 9.95
N LYS A 21 3.49 -0.06 9.59
CA LYS A 21 2.94 0.20 8.25
C LYS A 21 2.92 1.71 7.94
N LEU A 22 3.35 2.11 6.75
CA LEU A 22 3.46 3.51 6.32
C LEU A 22 2.21 3.93 5.54
N ARG A 23 1.18 4.42 6.24
CA ARG A 23 -0.15 4.68 5.66
C ARG A 23 -0.55 6.16 5.57
N THR A 24 0.07 7.04 6.37
CA THR A 24 -0.28 8.47 6.45
C THR A 24 0.88 9.37 5.99
N PRO A 25 0.63 10.64 5.60
CA PRO A 25 1.69 11.58 5.23
C PRO A 25 2.80 11.69 6.28
N LYS A 26 2.43 11.60 7.56
CA LYS A 26 3.32 11.71 8.73
C LYS A 26 4.24 10.51 8.89
N ASP A 27 3.83 9.33 8.46
CA ASP A 27 4.66 8.12 8.59
C ASP A 27 5.91 8.20 7.71
N PHE A 28 5.78 8.80 6.52
CA PHE A 28 6.91 9.08 5.64
C PHE A 28 7.85 10.18 6.16
N ASP A 29 7.31 11.13 6.93
CA ASP A 29 8.13 12.15 7.60
C ASP A 29 8.96 11.49 8.72
N ILE A 30 8.38 10.54 9.46
CA ILE A 30 9.04 9.69 10.47
C ILE A 30 10.08 8.75 9.83
N LEU A 31 9.79 8.14 8.68
CA LEU A 31 10.77 7.31 7.96
C LEU A 31 11.96 8.15 7.48
N ALA A 32 11.72 9.35 6.92
CA ALA A 32 12.81 10.25 6.51
C ALA A 32 13.72 10.65 7.69
N GLU A 33 13.13 10.94 8.86
CA GLU A 33 13.88 11.21 10.08
C GLU A 33 14.67 9.98 10.56
N SER A 34 14.10 8.78 10.44
CA SER A 34 14.74 7.52 10.83
C SER A 34 15.93 7.17 9.94
N ILE A 35 15.79 7.33 8.62
CA ILE A 35 16.87 7.17 7.64
C ILE A 35 18.01 8.15 7.94
N PHE A 36 17.70 9.41 8.22
CA PHE A 36 18.71 10.41 8.59
C PHE A 36 19.41 10.09 9.92
N LYS A 37 18.68 9.56 10.92
CA LYS A 37 19.28 9.12 12.19
C LYS A 37 20.24 7.93 12.03
N LYS A 38 19.92 6.97 11.16
CA LYS A 38 20.75 5.77 10.94
C LYS A 38 21.92 5.98 9.98
N LEU A 39 21.71 6.73 8.89
CA LEU A 39 22.65 6.81 7.76
C LEU A 39 23.20 8.22 7.49
N HIS A 40 22.69 9.25 8.18
CA HIS A 40 23.03 10.67 7.98
C HIS A 40 22.83 11.19 6.54
N GLN A 41 22.05 10.48 5.74
CA GLN A 41 21.65 10.87 4.39
C GLN A 41 20.21 11.39 4.39
N HIS A 42 19.93 12.42 3.58
CA HIS A 42 18.59 13.00 3.46
C HIS A 42 17.81 12.39 2.29
N ILE A 43 16.57 12.00 2.56
CA ILE A 43 15.56 11.69 1.55
C ILE A 43 14.30 12.52 1.85
N SER A 44 13.64 13.06 0.81
CA SER A 44 12.43 13.86 1.03
C SER A 44 11.24 12.93 1.34
N PRO A 45 10.32 13.29 2.25
CA PRO A 45 9.09 12.53 2.45
C PRO A 45 8.25 12.43 1.18
N THR A 46 8.32 13.41 0.26
CA THR A 46 7.68 13.36 -1.07
C THR A 46 8.26 12.24 -1.95
N THR A 47 9.57 11.99 -1.87
CA THR A 47 10.24 10.87 -2.55
C THR A 47 9.74 9.53 -2.02
N LEU A 48 9.63 9.40 -0.69
CA LEU A 48 9.11 8.20 -0.04
C LEU A 48 7.63 7.97 -0.38
N LYS A 49 6.80 9.03 -0.31
CA LYS A 49 5.38 9.01 -0.67
C LYS A 49 5.17 8.52 -2.12
N ARG A 50 6.01 8.92 -3.07
CA ARG A 50 5.97 8.41 -4.45
C ARG A 50 6.35 6.92 -4.55
N LEU A 51 7.41 6.48 -3.87
CA LEU A 51 7.84 5.07 -3.88
C LEU A 51 6.83 4.08 -3.24
N TRP A 52 6.07 4.55 -2.25
CA TRP A 52 4.96 3.81 -1.65
C TRP A 52 3.64 3.95 -2.42
N GLY A 53 3.57 4.73 -3.50
CA GLY A 53 2.33 4.96 -4.26
C GLY A 53 1.32 5.88 -3.54
N TYR A 54 1.74 6.61 -2.51
CA TYR A 54 0.93 7.62 -1.82
C TYR A 54 0.80 8.92 -2.65
N LEU A 55 1.78 9.22 -3.50
CA LEU A 55 1.71 10.30 -4.50
C LEU A 55 1.88 9.71 -5.90
N HIS A 56 0.89 9.96 -6.75
CA HIS A 56 0.75 9.38 -8.08
C HIS A 56 1.32 10.26 -9.20
N ASP A 57 2.06 11.33 -8.87
CA ASP A 57 2.42 12.41 -9.79
C ASP A 57 3.73 12.20 -10.57
N THR A 58 4.33 11.01 -10.50
CA THR A 58 5.56 10.70 -11.24
C THR A 58 5.56 9.28 -11.83
N SER A 59 5.46 9.20 -13.15
CA SER A 59 5.72 8.00 -13.97
C SER A 59 7.23 7.66 -14.12
N SER A 60 8.09 8.25 -13.28
CA SER A 60 9.53 7.99 -13.29
C SER A 60 9.87 6.79 -12.39
N SER A 61 10.54 5.78 -12.96
CA SER A 61 11.17 4.70 -12.18
C SER A 61 12.00 5.26 -11.02
N PRO A 62 11.98 4.63 -9.83
CA PRO A 62 12.83 5.03 -8.72
C PRO A 62 14.31 5.09 -9.13
N ARG A 63 15.03 6.13 -8.67
CA ARG A 63 16.47 6.25 -8.92
C ARG A 63 17.19 5.10 -8.19
N PRO A 64 18.19 4.43 -8.80
CA PRO A 64 18.95 3.36 -8.14
C PRO A 64 19.50 3.78 -6.78
N SER A 65 20.11 4.98 -6.69
CA SER A 65 20.62 5.56 -5.44
C SER A 65 19.58 5.75 -4.33
N THR A 66 18.28 5.85 -4.68
CA THR A 66 17.19 5.88 -3.71
C THR A 66 16.85 4.48 -3.19
N LEU A 67 16.96 3.45 -4.03
CA LEU A 67 16.78 2.06 -3.62
C LEU A 67 17.98 1.57 -2.80
N ASP A 68 19.21 1.93 -3.18
CA ASP A 68 20.42 1.60 -2.43
C ASP A 68 20.41 2.22 -1.02
N LEU A 69 20.02 3.49 -0.89
CA LEU A 69 19.83 4.16 0.41
C LEU A 69 18.81 3.44 1.30
N LEU A 70 17.75 2.89 0.70
CA LEU A 70 16.69 2.19 1.41
C LEU A 70 17.08 0.75 1.77
N ALA A 71 17.88 0.08 0.95
CA ALA A 71 18.51 -1.20 1.28
C ALA A 71 19.53 -1.04 2.43
N GLN A 72 20.34 0.02 2.41
CA GLN A 72 21.26 0.37 3.50
C GLN A 72 20.52 0.68 4.81
N PHE A 73 19.28 1.19 4.74
CA PHE A 73 18.47 1.42 5.94
C PHE A 73 18.04 0.10 6.61
N ILE A 74 17.94 -1.00 5.86
CA ILE A 74 17.75 -2.37 6.36
C ILE A 74 19.03 -3.23 6.33
N ASP A 75 20.19 -2.57 6.40
CA ASP A 75 21.53 -3.18 6.57
C ASP A 75 22.08 -4.02 5.39
N TYR A 76 21.48 -3.91 4.19
CA TYR A 76 22.07 -4.44 2.96
C TYR A 76 22.98 -3.40 2.27
N PRO A 77 24.15 -3.76 1.72
CA PRO A 77 25.08 -2.78 1.14
C PRO A 77 24.53 -2.01 -0.07
N SER A 78 23.74 -2.68 -0.90
CA SER A 78 23.03 -2.11 -2.05
C SER A 78 21.67 -2.79 -2.27
N PHE A 79 20.85 -2.22 -3.16
CA PHE A 79 19.61 -2.88 -3.58
C PHE A 79 19.87 -4.17 -4.37
N ALA A 80 21.04 -4.31 -5.01
CA ALA A 80 21.41 -5.54 -5.72
C ALA A 80 21.68 -6.70 -4.75
N ASP A 81 22.29 -6.44 -3.60
CA ASP A 81 22.52 -7.44 -2.56
C ASP A 81 21.20 -7.90 -1.93
N PHE A 82 20.31 -6.95 -1.62
CA PHE A 82 18.95 -7.24 -1.16
C PHE A 82 18.17 -8.09 -2.18
N TYR A 83 18.26 -7.74 -3.47
CA TYR A 83 17.59 -8.50 -4.53
C TYR A 83 18.16 -9.92 -4.71
N ALA A 84 19.47 -10.11 -4.51
CA ALA A 84 20.11 -11.42 -4.59
C ALA A 84 19.71 -12.33 -3.42
N ASP A 85 19.58 -11.78 -2.21
CA ASP A 85 19.18 -12.53 -1.00
C ASP A 85 17.72 -13.02 -1.08
N ILE A 86 16.79 -12.17 -1.54
CA ILE A 86 15.37 -12.54 -1.72
C ILE A 86 15.10 -13.37 -2.99
N THR A 87 16.07 -13.49 -3.90
CA THR A 87 15.91 -14.22 -5.18
C THR A 87 16.84 -15.44 -5.22
N PRO A 88 16.40 -16.61 -4.70
CA PRO A 88 17.22 -17.82 -4.73
C PRO A 88 17.58 -18.18 -6.19
N ALA A 89 18.87 -18.18 -6.49
CA ALA A 89 19.37 -18.52 -7.81
C ALA A 89 18.95 -19.94 -8.21
N PRO A 90 18.62 -20.21 -9.50
CA PRO A 90 18.35 -21.55 -9.96
C PRO A 90 19.60 -22.43 -9.74
N SER A 91 19.47 -23.44 -8.89
CA SER A 91 20.58 -24.27 -8.42
C SER A 91 21.11 -25.15 -9.55
N LEU A 92 22.13 -24.68 -10.26
CA LEU A 92 22.91 -25.51 -11.17
C LEU A 92 23.71 -26.55 -10.39
N GLU A 93 23.85 -27.73 -10.99
CA GLU A 93 24.26 -28.94 -10.27
C GLU A 93 25.77 -28.97 -9.93
N ARG A 94 26.09 -29.77 -8.90
CA ARG A 94 27.47 -30.03 -8.45
C ARG A 94 28.30 -30.67 -9.58
N SER A 95 29.48 -30.12 -9.83
CA SER A 95 30.60 -30.80 -10.50
C SER A 95 31.86 -30.68 -9.65
N GLU A 96 32.72 -31.70 -9.66
CA GLU A 96 33.81 -31.86 -8.68
C GLU A 96 35.21 -31.75 -9.29
N ALA A 97 36.07 -30.94 -8.65
CA ALA A 97 37.54 -31.11 -8.57
C ALA A 97 38.37 -30.93 -9.88
N PRO A 98 39.73 -30.92 -9.85
CA PRO A 98 40.64 -31.06 -8.69
C PRO A 98 41.82 -30.04 -8.56
N SER A 99 42.30 -29.89 -7.31
CA SER A 99 43.69 -29.64 -6.80
C SER A 99 44.69 -28.69 -7.55
N GLN A 100 45.49 -27.84 -6.87
CA GLN A 100 46.64 -28.24 -6.01
C GLN A 100 47.24 -27.15 -5.07
N THR A 101 47.69 -27.61 -3.88
CA THR A 101 48.79 -27.19 -2.96
C THR A 101 49.40 -25.77 -2.88
N GLY A 102 49.47 -25.25 -1.62
CA GLY A 102 50.60 -24.47 -1.05
C GLY A 102 50.27 -23.07 -0.50
N GLY A 103 50.73 -22.60 0.68
CA GLY A 103 51.37 -23.28 1.82
C GLY A 103 52.01 -22.34 2.88
N ARG A 104 52.00 -22.74 4.18
CA ARG A 104 52.70 -22.19 5.38
C ARG A 104 52.31 -20.80 5.97
N GLY A 105 52.41 -20.70 7.31
CA GLY A 105 52.42 -19.45 8.11
C GLY A 105 51.16 -19.21 8.97
N ALA A 106 50.92 -19.84 10.12
CA ALA A 106 51.62 -19.77 11.42
C ALA A 106 51.39 -18.46 12.21
N GLY A 107 50.58 -18.50 13.29
CA GLY A 107 50.35 -17.35 14.18
C GLY A 107 49.13 -17.46 15.13
N LEU A 108 49.30 -18.11 16.28
CA LEU A 108 48.46 -18.01 17.50
C LEU A 108 49.44 -17.91 18.71
N PRO A 109 49.09 -17.39 19.91
CA PRO A 109 47.89 -17.78 20.68
C PRO A 109 47.12 -16.58 21.31
N THR A 110 46.39 -16.85 22.39
CA THR A 110 45.19 -16.10 22.85
C THR A 110 45.39 -15.39 24.24
N PRO A 111 44.45 -15.26 25.21
CA PRO A 111 44.16 -13.94 25.81
C PRO A 111 44.25 -13.86 27.35
N SER A 112 43.92 -12.71 27.97
CA SER A 112 43.35 -12.62 29.34
C SER A 112 42.77 -11.21 29.67
N PRO A 113 41.94 -11.05 30.74
CA PRO A 113 41.02 -9.91 30.91
C PRO A 113 41.14 -9.15 32.27
N ASN A 114 40.11 -8.32 32.58
CA ASN A 114 39.85 -7.55 33.82
C ASN A 114 40.75 -6.29 33.98
N GLU A 115 40.35 -5.20 34.65
CA GLU A 115 39.59 -5.07 35.91
C GLU A 115 38.88 -3.68 36.07
N ALA A 116 38.12 -3.47 37.15
CA ALA A 116 37.45 -2.20 37.56
C ALA A 116 36.98 -2.31 39.04
N PRO A 117 36.46 -1.27 39.73
CA PRO A 117 36.60 0.21 39.63
C PRO A 117 37.09 0.86 40.97
N SER A 118 37.10 2.21 41.11
CA SER A 118 37.13 2.92 42.43
C SER A 118 36.75 4.44 42.31
N PRO A 119 36.42 5.16 43.43
CA PRO A 119 35.48 6.30 43.41
C PRO A 119 35.93 7.61 44.15
N ASP A 120 34.93 8.42 44.57
CA ASP A 120 34.88 9.53 45.56
C ASP A 120 35.22 10.99 45.14
N GLU A 121 34.32 11.95 45.48
CA GLU A 121 34.48 12.94 46.59
C GLU A 121 33.15 13.73 46.89
N ALA A 122 33.08 14.51 47.99
CA ALA A 122 31.93 15.27 48.54
C ALA A 122 31.86 16.75 48.04
N ALA A 123 30.81 17.60 48.11
CA ALA A 123 29.73 17.93 49.07
C ALA A 123 30.18 18.79 50.30
N VAL A 124 29.39 19.70 50.94
CA VAL A 124 27.91 19.80 51.10
C VAL A 124 27.32 21.25 50.82
N PRO A 125 26.76 22.15 51.71
CA PRO A 125 25.84 23.26 51.27
C PRO A 125 26.09 24.71 51.83
N GLU A 126 25.25 25.71 51.46
CA GLU A 126 24.62 26.66 52.43
C GLU A 126 23.34 27.39 51.88
N GLY A 127 22.73 28.32 52.65
CA GLY A 127 21.30 28.69 52.61
C GLY A 127 20.85 30.08 52.08
N PRO A 128 19.55 30.45 52.22
CA PRO A 128 18.86 31.49 51.44
C PRO A 128 18.48 32.78 52.21
N PRO A 129 17.83 33.76 51.54
CA PRO A 129 16.59 34.32 52.13
C PRO A 129 15.40 34.56 51.18
N SER A 130 14.21 34.28 51.74
CA SER A 130 12.83 34.69 51.45
C SER A 130 12.43 35.67 50.32
N GLY A 131 11.30 35.37 49.65
CA GLY A 131 10.44 36.37 49.00
C GLY A 131 9.26 35.84 48.17
N ILE A 132 8.07 35.62 48.76
CA ILE A 132 6.84 35.21 48.04
C ILE A 132 5.60 35.98 48.57
N PRO A 133 4.78 36.62 47.72
CA PRO A 133 3.53 37.28 48.12
C PRO A 133 2.34 36.29 48.21
N SER A 134 1.36 36.59 49.08
CA SER A 134 0.21 35.72 49.33
C SER A 134 -0.85 35.73 48.20
N PRO A 135 -1.48 34.58 47.86
CA PRO A 135 -2.49 34.50 46.81
C PRO A 135 -3.89 34.98 47.27
N PRO A 136 -4.75 35.47 46.34
CA PRO A 136 -6.10 35.94 46.66
C PRO A 136 -7.09 34.80 47.01
N LYS A 137 -8.23 35.18 47.60
CA LYS A 137 -9.21 34.26 48.23
C LYS A 137 -9.93 33.38 47.19
N LYS A 138 -9.69 32.07 47.24
CA LYS A 138 -10.08 31.03 46.25
C LYS A 138 -11.57 30.88 45.89
N LYS A 139 -12.52 31.58 46.53
CA LYS A 139 -13.96 31.27 46.41
C LYS A 139 -14.60 31.61 45.06
N HIS A 140 -14.23 32.72 44.40
CA HIS A 140 -14.85 33.11 43.12
C HIS A 140 -14.28 32.35 41.91
N PHE A 141 -13.01 31.91 41.98
CA PHE A 141 -12.33 31.22 40.88
C PHE A 141 -12.94 29.85 40.57
N SER A 142 -13.41 29.13 41.59
CA SER A 142 -14.05 27.81 41.44
C SER A 142 -15.37 27.89 40.65
N LEU A 143 -16.22 28.89 40.95
CA LEU A 143 -17.49 29.11 40.25
C LEU A 143 -17.28 29.48 38.77
N PHE A 144 -16.24 30.26 38.47
CA PHE A 144 -15.89 30.62 37.09
C PHE A 144 -15.45 29.39 36.28
N ILE A 145 -14.55 28.56 36.82
CA ILE A 145 -14.12 27.29 36.18
C ILE A 145 -15.31 26.35 35.97
N LEU A 146 -16.20 26.22 36.96
CA LEU A 146 -17.41 25.40 36.83
C LEU A 146 -18.33 25.91 35.70
N SER A 147 -18.49 27.23 35.56
CA SER A 147 -19.29 27.81 34.48
C SER A 147 -18.71 27.55 33.09
N LEU A 148 -17.37 27.62 32.93
CA LEU A 148 -16.68 27.29 31.69
C LEU A 148 -16.78 25.79 31.35
N PHE A 149 -16.68 24.92 32.35
CA PHE A 149 -16.83 23.47 32.17
C PHE A 149 -18.25 23.10 31.74
N LEU A 150 -19.28 23.68 32.38
CA LEU A 150 -20.67 23.49 32.02
C LEU A 150 -20.99 24.03 30.61
N LEU A 151 -20.44 25.19 30.24
CA LEU A 151 -20.57 25.74 28.89
C LEU A 151 -19.90 24.84 27.84
N SER A 152 -18.71 24.31 28.13
CA SER A 152 -18.01 23.34 27.27
C SER A 152 -18.84 22.06 27.08
N LEU A 153 -19.40 21.51 28.15
CA LEU A 153 -20.26 20.33 28.10
C LEU A 153 -21.56 20.59 27.31
N PHE A 154 -22.16 21.78 27.46
CA PHE A 154 -23.34 22.20 26.71
C PHE A 154 -23.05 22.36 25.21
N LEU A 155 -21.92 22.97 24.85
CA LEU A 155 -21.48 23.08 23.45
C LEU A 155 -21.16 21.71 22.84
N LEU A 156 -20.57 20.79 23.62
CA LEU A 156 -20.35 19.40 23.19
C LEU A 156 -21.68 18.67 22.94
N LEU A 157 -22.66 18.82 23.84
CA LEU A 157 -24.01 18.25 23.68
C LEU A 157 -24.78 18.83 22.49
N ILE A 158 -24.54 20.10 22.12
CA ILE A 158 -25.07 20.69 20.88
C ILE A 158 -24.32 20.14 19.65
N ALA A 159 -23.01 19.94 19.71
CA ALA A 159 -22.21 19.45 18.59
C ALA A 159 -22.46 17.97 18.27
N ILE A 160 -22.70 17.11 19.28
CA ILE A 160 -22.90 15.67 19.12
C ILE A 160 -23.99 15.33 18.07
N PRO A 161 -25.21 15.92 18.09
CA PRO A 161 -26.22 15.73 17.04
C PRO A 161 -25.76 16.09 15.61
N PHE A 162 -24.90 17.10 15.44
CA PHE A 162 -24.36 17.46 14.13
C PHE A 162 -23.26 16.50 13.67
N VAL A 163 -22.42 16.01 14.59
CA VAL A 163 -21.43 14.95 14.30
C VAL A 163 -22.14 13.64 13.93
N ILE A 164 -23.18 13.25 14.67
CA ILE A 164 -23.97 12.04 14.38
C ILE A 164 -24.70 12.15 13.03
N ARG A 165 -25.26 13.32 12.70
CA ARG A 165 -25.84 13.57 11.36
C ARG A 165 -24.78 13.55 10.26
N GLY A 166 -23.59 14.09 10.50
CA GLY A 166 -22.47 14.05 9.55
C GLY A 166 -21.95 12.64 9.27
N LEU A 167 -22.14 11.69 10.21
CA LEU A 167 -21.77 10.28 10.04
C LEU A 167 -22.77 9.47 9.20
N HIS A 168 -23.97 9.99 8.94
CA HIS A 168 -24.98 9.37 8.07
C HIS A 168 -25.38 10.33 6.95
N SER A 169 -24.47 10.51 5.98
CA SER A 169 -24.93 10.82 4.63
C SER A 169 -25.74 9.63 4.12
N PRO A 170 -26.91 9.82 3.49
CA PRO A 170 -27.63 8.71 2.87
C PRO A 170 -26.75 8.13 1.78
N GLN A 171 -26.53 6.81 1.81
CA GLN A 171 -25.86 6.12 0.71
C GLN A 171 -26.74 6.21 -0.55
N PRO A 172 -26.16 6.30 -1.74
CA PRO A 172 -26.93 6.30 -2.98
C PRO A 172 -27.46 4.89 -3.24
N ASP A 173 -28.80 4.72 -3.34
CA ASP A 173 -29.40 3.44 -3.71
C ASP A 173 -28.95 2.98 -5.11
N ILE A 174 -28.69 3.94 -6.01
CA ILE A 174 -28.19 3.70 -7.37
C ILE A 174 -26.81 4.37 -7.54
N LEU A 175 -25.81 3.55 -7.88
CA LEU A 175 -24.49 3.99 -8.29
C LEU A 175 -24.48 4.30 -9.79
N HIS A 176 -24.39 5.59 -10.15
CA HIS A 176 -24.41 6.02 -11.55
C HIS A 176 -23.03 5.99 -12.22
N ARG A 177 -22.97 5.64 -13.51
CA ARG A 177 -21.74 5.64 -14.31
C ARG A 177 -21.05 7.01 -14.30
N GLY A 178 -19.74 7.01 -14.05
CA GLY A 178 -18.92 8.22 -13.95
C GLY A 178 -18.79 8.78 -12.53
N THR A 179 -19.46 8.19 -11.53
CA THR A 179 -19.26 8.52 -10.11
C THR A 179 -17.79 8.32 -9.71
N LYS A 180 -17.21 9.29 -9.00
CA LYS A 180 -15.79 9.32 -8.61
C LYS A 180 -15.59 9.03 -7.12
N PHE A 181 -14.51 8.33 -6.81
CA PHE A 181 -14.10 7.96 -5.46
C PHE A 181 -12.62 8.32 -5.22
N THR A 182 -12.28 8.75 -4.00
CA THR A 182 -10.92 9.23 -3.70
C THR A 182 -10.00 8.06 -3.36
N CYS A 183 -10.48 7.10 -2.56
CA CYS A 183 -9.79 5.84 -2.32
C CYS A 183 -10.72 4.63 -2.54
N GLN A 184 -10.13 3.44 -2.49
CA GLN A 184 -10.82 2.18 -2.75
C GLN A 184 -11.84 1.83 -1.66
N GLU A 185 -11.50 2.17 -0.41
CA GLU A 185 -12.38 2.00 0.73
C GLU A 185 -13.64 2.87 0.63
N ASP A 186 -13.67 3.92 -0.20
CA ASP A 186 -14.89 4.75 -0.35
C ASP A 186 -16.00 4.02 -1.08
N TYR A 187 -15.70 3.29 -2.17
CA TYR A 187 -16.72 2.51 -2.88
C TYR A 187 -16.98 1.14 -2.23
N LEU A 188 -15.99 0.49 -1.60
CA LEU A 188 -16.21 -0.80 -0.94
C LEU A 188 -17.18 -0.72 0.26
N LYS A 189 -17.19 0.42 0.97
CA LYS A 189 -18.16 0.73 2.04
C LYS A 189 -19.62 0.75 1.56
N LEU A 190 -19.88 0.90 0.25
CA LEU A 190 -21.24 0.85 -0.29
C LEU A 190 -21.82 -0.57 -0.26
N PHE A 191 -20.96 -1.59 -0.23
CA PHE A 191 -21.31 -3.01 -0.33
C PHE A 191 -20.99 -3.79 0.95
N ASP A 192 -20.78 -3.09 2.08
CA ASP A 192 -20.30 -3.64 3.37
C ASP A 192 -18.98 -4.45 3.26
N VAL A 193 -18.14 -4.16 2.27
CA VAL A 193 -16.84 -4.84 2.07
C VAL A 193 -15.71 -4.07 2.72
N ALA A 194 -14.93 -4.76 3.56
CA ALA A 194 -13.67 -4.27 4.09
C ALA A 194 -12.52 -4.60 3.12
N LEU A 195 -11.56 -3.68 2.98
CA LEU A 195 -10.32 -3.91 2.22
C LEU A 195 -9.33 -4.73 3.07
N ASP A 196 -8.83 -5.85 2.53
CA ASP A 196 -7.70 -6.59 3.11
C ASP A 196 -6.33 -6.01 2.65
N GLU A 197 -5.24 -6.37 3.34
CA GLU A 197 -3.89 -5.87 2.99
C GLU A 197 -3.29 -6.54 1.73
N TYR A 198 -3.98 -7.50 1.09
CA TYR A 198 -3.36 -8.47 0.18
C TYR A 198 -3.89 -8.43 -1.26
N THR A 199 -5.12 -7.95 -1.52
CA THR A 199 -5.76 -8.08 -2.85
C THR A 199 -6.35 -6.76 -3.40
N PRO A 200 -5.52 -5.74 -3.75
CA PRO A 200 -6.00 -4.39 -4.07
C PRO A 200 -6.82 -4.25 -5.36
N TYR A 201 -6.74 -5.17 -6.34
CA TYR A 201 -7.32 -4.93 -7.68
C TYR A 201 -8.45 -5.87 -8.10
N TRP A 202 -8.71 -6.95 -7.36
CA TRP A 202 -9.76 -7.94 -7.63
C TRP A 202 -10.29 -8.49 -6.31
N ILE A 203 -11.42 -7.97 -5.83
CA ILE A 203 -12.01 -8.38 -4.54
C ILE A 203 -13.32 -9.11 -4.82
N GLN A 204 -13.44 -10.36 -4.36
CA GLN A 204 -14.67 -11.14 -4.50
C GLN A 204 -15.73 -10.66 -3.50
N HIS A 205 -16.99 -10.56 -3.92
CA HIS A 205 -18.07 -10.18 -3.00
C HIS A 205 -18.36 -11.34 -2.01
N PRO A 206 -18.36 -11.11 -0.68
CA PRO A 206 -18.49 -12.19 0.31
C PRO A 206 -19.82 -12.97 0.22
N LYS A 207 -20.93 -12.29 -0.05
CA LYS A 207 -22.27 -12.89 -0.26
C LYS A 207 -22.50 -13.51 -1.66
N TYR A 208 -21.90 -12.95 -2.73
CA TYR A 208 -22.20 -13.33 -4.12
C TYR A 208 -20.90 -13.74 -4.87
N PRO A 209 -20.53 -15.03 -4.89
CA PRO A 209 -19.18 -15.45 -5.30
C PRO A 209 -18.86 -15.28 -6.79
N TYR A 210 -19.84 -14.98 -7.66
CA TYR A 210 -19.60 -14.60 -9.06
C TYR A 210 -19.32 -13.09 -9.24
N ILE A 211 -19.66 -12.25 -8.24
CA ILE A 211 -19.41 -10.81 -8.28
C ILE A 211 -17.99 -10.52 -7.80
N TYR A 212 -17.28 -9.70 -8.57
CA TYR A 212 -15.97 -9.16 -8.19
C TYR A 212 -15.97 -7.63 -8.35
N PHE A 213 -15.40 -6.94 -7.37
CA PHE A 213 -15.01 -5.54 -7.49
C PHE A 213 -13.67 -5.50 -8.22
N TRP A 214 -13.68 -5.00 -9.46
CA TRP A 214 -12.48 -4.87 -10.29
C TRP A 214 -12.01 -3.43 -10.29
N ALA A 215 -10.76 -3.21 -9.88
CA ALA A 215 -10.13 -1.89 -9.83
C ALA A 215 -8.94 -1.80 -10.79
N PRO A 216 -9.16 -1.86 -12.12
CA PRO A 216 -8.08 -1.73 -13.09
C PRO A 216 -7.46 -0.33 -13.03
N GLU A 217 -6.17 -0.23 -13.35
CA GLU A 217 -5.50 1.04 -13.58
C GLU A 217 -5.26 1.22 -15.08
N TYR A 218 -5.70 2.37 -15.62
CA TYR A 218 -5.86 2.58 -17.07
C TYR A 218 -4.56 2.43 -17.88
N HIS A 219 -3.42 2.82 -17.31
CA HIS A 219 -2.09 2.72 -17.92
C HIS A 219 -1.09 1.98 -17.00
N HIS A 220 -1.40 0.72 -16.66
CA HIS A 220 -0.59 -0.08 -15.74
C HIS A 220 0.47 -0.91 -16.46
N HIS A 221 1.76 -0.63 -16.20
CA HIS A 221 3.01 -1.23 -16.76
C HIS A 221 3.15 -2.77 -16.83
N VAL A 222 2.18 -3.54 -16.34
CA VAL A 222 2.09 -5.00 -16.53
C VAL A 222 0.67 -5.52 -16.82
N TRP A 223 -0.35 -4.66 -16.70
CA TRP A 223 -1.76 -4.99 -16.89
C TRP A 223 -2.35 -4.04 -17.93
N HIS A 224 -2.41 -4.51 -19.16
CA HIS A 224 -3.04 -3.77 -20.24
C HIS A 224 -4.54 -3.77 -19.99
N ASN A 225 -5.17 -2.60 -20.04
CA ASN A 225 -6.60 -2.38 -19.78
C ASN A 225 -7.15 -1.47 -20.89
N GLU A 226 -7.04 -1.93 -22.13
CA GLU A 226 -7.25 -1.14 -23.36
C GLU A 226 -8.74 -0.88 -23.62
N GLY A 227 -9.09 0.33 -24.09
CA GLY A 227 -10.47 0.70 -24.41
C GLY A 227 -10.59 2.20 -24.75
N ASP A 228 -11.82 2.64 -25.04
CA ASP A 228 -12.12 4.04 -25.39
C ASP A 228 -12.49 4.86 -24.13
N PRO A 229 -11.58 5.71 -23.61
CA PRO A 229 -11.85 6.49 -22.39
C PRO A 229 -12.92 7.56 -22.63
N THR A 230 -13.10 8.04 -23.86
CA THR A 230 -14.07 9.10 -24.20
C THR A 230 -15.51 8.63 -24.04
N ARG A 231 -15.74 7.31 -24.10
CA ARG A 231 -17.02 6.64 -23.87
C ARG A 231 -17.06 5.85 -22.55
N LEU A 232 -16.17 6.21 -21.61
CA LEU A 232 -15.99 5.56 -20.31
C LEU A 232 -15.69 4.06 -20.43
N MET A 233 -14.86 3.66 -21.40
CA MET A 233 -14.43 2.27 -21.65
C MET A 233 -15.60 1.29 -21.85
N PRO A 234 -16.43 1.43 -22.92
CA PRO A 234 -17.59 0.55 -23.14
C PRO A 234 -17.19 -0.93 -23.27
N THR A 235 -15.98 -1.19 -23.74
CA THR A 235 -15.25 -2.44 -23.61
C THR A 235 -13.90 -2.18 -22.94
N ILE A 236 -13.41 -3.13 -22.14
CA ILE A 236 -12.05 -3.15 -21.59
C ILE A 236 -11.38 -4.48 -22.01
N THR A 237 -10.40 -4.40 -22.89
CA THR A 237 -9.55 -5.53 -23.27
C THR A 237 -8.42 -5.66 -22.24
N THR A 238 -8.35 -6.78 -21.53
CA THR A 238 -7.31 -7.02 -20.52
C THR A 238 -6.46 -8.25 -20.78
N TYR A 239 -5.15 -8.07 -20.56
CA TYR A 239 -4.15 -9.12 -20.53
C TYR A 239 -2.95 -8.69 -19.66
N TYR A 240 -2.31 -9.67 -19.04
CA TYR A 240 -1.05 -9.49 -18.33
C TYR A 240 0.12 -9.61 -19.31
N HIS A 241 0.93 -8.56 -19.42
CA HIS A 241 2.20 -8.56 -20.15
C HIS A 241 3.08 -7.41 -19.62
N PRO A 242 4.09 -7.69 -18.79
CA PRO A 242 5.08 -6.70 -18.38
C PRO A 242 5.81 -6.09 -19.58
N ASP A 243 6.12 -4.79 -19.53
CA ASP A 243 6.82 -4.10 -20.61
C ASP A 243 8.22 -4.72 -20.87
N ASP A 244 8.92 -5.11 -19.80
CA ASP A 244 10.25 -5.74 -19.83
C ASP A 244 10.21 -7.28 -19.85
N TYR A 245 9.11 -7.91 -20.30
CA TYR A 245 8.97 -9.37 -20.18
C TYR A 245 9.93 -10.14 -21.11
N PRO A 246 10.62 -11.21 -20.62
CA PRO A 246 11.57 -11.95 -21.45
C PRO A 246 10.92 -12.59 -22.68
N THR A 247 11.52 -12.36 -23.85
CA THR A 247 11.02 -12.85 -25.16
C THR A 247 11.45 -14.27 -25.50
N ASP A 248 11.98 -15.03 -24.53
CA ASP A 248 12.33 -16.44 -24.73
C ASP A 248 11.07 -17.33 -24.71
N SER A 249 11.11 -18.44 -25.44
CA SER A 249 9.94 -19.31 -25.62
C SER A 249 9.41 -19.92 -24.31
N ALA A 250 10.25 -20.10 -23.28
CA ALA A 250 9.83 -20.68 -22.01
C ALA A 250 9.14 -19.64 -21.11
N SER A 251 9.61 -18.39 -21.13
CA SER A 251 8.92 -17.26 -20.49
C SER A 251 7.60 -16.96 -21.20
N LEU A 252 7.59 -16.85 -22.53
CA LEU A 252 6.36 -16.63 -23.30
C LEU A 252 5.32 -17.73 -23.08
N ALA A 253 5.73 -18.99 -22.93
CA ALA A 253 4.83 -20.09 -22.56
C ALA A 253 4.21 -19.92 -21.16
N LYS A 254 4.98 -19.46 -20.16
CA LYS A 254 4.46 -19.14 -18.82
C LYS A 254 3.46 -17.97 -18.87
N LEU A 255 3.74 -16.95 -19.68
CA LEU A 255 2.86 -15.79 -19.86
C LEU A 255 1.52 -16.18 -20.50
N ALA A 256 1.56 -17.02 -21.53
CA ALA A 256 0.37 -17.57 -22.17
C ALA A 256 -0.45 -18.44 -21.20
N GLN A 257 0.21 -19.27 -20.39
CA GLN A 257 -0.47 -20.09 -19.38
C GLN A 257 -1.13 -19.23 -18.29
N TYR A 258 -0.47 -18.17 -17.80
CA TYR A 258 -1.04 -17.26 -16.79
C TYR A 258 -2.32 -16.55 -17.29
N ASN A 259 -2.29 -16.00 -18.52
CA ASN A 259 -3.47 -15.38 -19.11
C ASN A 259 -4.60 -16.41 -19.37
N LYS A 260 -4.24 -17.62 -19.82
CA LYS A 260 -5.17 -18.73 -20.05
C LYS A 260 -5.87 -19.18 -18.76
N GLU A 261 -5.15 -19.27 -17.64
CA GLU A 261 -5.73 -19.63 -16.34
C GLU A 261 -6.76 -18.60 -15.89
N ARG A 262 -6.47 -17.30 -16.06
CA ARG A 262 -7.42 -16.24 -15.70
C ARG A 262 -8.66 -16.21 -16.60
N TYR A 263 -8.49 -16.34 -17.92
CA TYR A 263 -9.61 -16.53 -18.86
C TYR A 263 -10.47 -17.75 -18.46
N THR A 264 -9.83 -18.88 -18.15
CA THR A 264 -10.52 -20.12 -17.75
C THR A 264 -11.30 -19.93 -16.45
N ASN A 265 -10.76 -19.18 -15.48
CA ASN A 265 -11.44 -18.88 -14.20
C ASN A 265 -12.60 -17.91 -14.39
N ALA A 266 -12.43 -16.83 -15.16
CA ALA A 266 -13.49 -15.87 -15.49
C ALA A 266 -14.68 -16.56 -16.20
N LEU A 267 -14.39 -17.41 -17.19
CA LEU A 267 -15.39 -18.18 -17.93
C LEU A 267 -16.09 -19.22 -17.03
N ARG A 268 -15.33 -19.96 -16.21
CA ARG A 268 -15.89 -20.98 -15.28
C ARG A 268 -16.79 -20.36 -14.22
N ASN A 269 -16.36 -19.26 -13.62
CA ASN A 269 -17.07 -18.61 -12.53
C ASN A 269 -18.18 -17.66 -13.01
N ARG A 270 -18.32 -17.49 -14.34
CA ARG A 270 -19.23 -16.52 -14.99
C ARG A 270 -19.09 -15.11 -14.41
N SER A 271 -17.85 -14.70 -14.14
CA SER A 271 -17.55 -13.51 -13.33
C SER A 271 -18.25 -12.24 -13.83
N VAL A 272 -18.84 -11.51 -12.89
CA VAL A 272 -19.48 -10.21 -13.10
C VAL A 272 -18.65 -9.14 -12.40
N LEU A 273 -18.21 -8.11 -13.14
CA LEU A 273 -17.25 -7.13 -12.63
C LEU A 273 -17.91 -5.76 -12.38
N ILE A 274 -18.09 -5.40 -11.12
CA ILE A 274 -18.44 -4.03 -10.71
C ILE A 274 -17.14 -3.23 -10.78
N THR A 275 -17.03 -2.34 -11.77
CA THR A 275 -15.71 -1.87 -12.25
C THR A 275 -15.43 -0.42 -11.89
N PHE A 276 -14.30 -0.18 -11.22
CA PHE A 276 -13.83 1.13 -10.73
C PHE A 276 -12.44 1.43 -11.31
N MET A 277 -12.39 2.06 -12.49
CA MET A 277 -11.13 2.34 -13.17
C MET A 277 -10.36 3.47 -12.47
N LYS A 278 -9.19 3.14 -11.96
CA LYS A 278 -8.21 4.07 -11.38
C LYS A 278 -7.46 4.81 -12.49
N ASN A 279 -7.18 6.10 -12.27
CA ASN A 279 -6.32 6.91 -13.13
C ASN A 279 -6.82 7.10 -14.58
N LEU A 280 -8.16 7.11 -14.79
CA LEU A 280 -8.75 7.29 -16.13
C LEU A 280 -8.72 8.74 -16.65
N PHE A 281 -8.82 9.73 -15.76
CA PHE A 281 -8.84 11.17 -16.10
C PHE A 281 -8.00 12.04 -15.15
N ASP A 282 -7.94 11.62 -13.88
CA ASP A 282 -7.24 12.24 -12.76
C ASP A 282 -6.92 11.13 -11.75
N THR A 283 -6.42 11.46 -10.56
CA THR A 283 -6.01 10.47 -9.54
C THR A 283 -7.16 9.76 -8.79
N THR A 284 -8.39 9.80 -9.30
CA THR A 284 -9.55 9.13 -8.69
C THR A 284 -9.81 7.74 -9.28
N PHE A 285 -10.67 6.98 -8.59
CA PHE A 285 -11.35 5.82 -9.18
C PHE A 285 -12.68 6.30 -9.78
N VAL A 286 -12.95 5.90 -11.02
CA VAL A 286 -14.20 6.20 -11.73
C VAL A 286 -15.02 4.91 -11.86
N TYR A 287 -16.24 4.90 -11.31
CA TYR A 287 -17.16 3.79 -11.56
C TYR A 287 -17.58 3.78 -13.04
N LEU A 288 -17.36 2.66 -13.72
CA LEU A 288 -17.60 2.54 -15.16
C LEU A 288 -18.84 1.74 -15.54
N GLY A 289 -19.45 1.02 -14.59
CA GLY A 289 -20.58 0.12 -14.83
C GLY A 289 -20.33 -1.32 -14.36
N VAL A 290 -21.24 -2.21 -14.76
CA VAL A 290 -21.14 -3.67 -14.56
C VAL A 290 -20.73 -4.33 -15.87
N TYR A 291 -19.68 -5.15 -15.83
CA TYR A 291 -19.09 -5.80 -17.00
C TYR A 291 -19.22 -7.32 -16.96
N ARG A 292 -19.29 -7.94 -18.15
CA ARG A 292 -19.27 -9.40 -18.37
C ARG A 292 -18.20 -9.77 -19.40
N LEU A 293 -17.71 -11.01 -19.34
CA LEU A 293 -16.74 -11.53 -20.31
C LEU A 293 -17.43 -11.73 -21.66
N ALA A 294 -16.99 -11.01 -22.69
CA ALA A 294 -17.62 -11.00 -23.99
C ALA A 294 -17.26 -12.26 -24.83
N PRO A 295 -18.15 -12.78 -25.71
CA PRO A 295 -17.94 -14.02 -26.46
C PRO A 295 -16.67 -14.06 -27.33
N GLN A 296 -16.18 -12.90 -27.76
CA GLN A 296 -14.95 -12.71 -28.53
C GLN A 296 -13.64 -12.77 -27.70
N SER A 297 -13.74 -13.05 -26.40
CA SER A 297 -12.57 -13.24 -25.51
C SER A 297 -11.84 -14.55 -25.78
N ASP A 298 -10.53 -14.57 -25.56
CA ASP A 298 -9.73 -15.79 -25.61
C ASP A 298 -8.70 -15.90 -24.46
N SER A 299 -7.91 -16.97 -24.48
CA SER A 299 -6.87 -17.24 -23.47
C SER A 299 -5.66 -16.30 -23.50
N THR A 300 -5.58 -15.39 -24.47
CA THR A 300 -4.54 -14.37 -24.61
C THR A 300 -5.06 -12.98 -24.24
N ARG A 301 -6.31 -12.67 -24.58
CA ARG A 301 -6.98 -11.38 -24.33
C ARG A 301 -8.42 -11.61 -23.86
N GLN A 302 -8.72 -11.22 -22.63
CA GLN A 302 -10.08 -11.16 -22.12
C GLN A 302 -10.71 -9.82 -22.52
N ILE A 303 -11.89 -9.84 -23.14
CA ILE A 303 -12.62 -8.63 -23.52
C ILE A 303 -13.83 -8.52 -22.61
N TRP A 304 -13.84 -7.50 -21.75
CA TRP A 304 -14.95 -7.22 -20.85
C TRP A 304 -15.86 -6.19 -21.50
N GLU A 305 -17.13 -6.52 -21.68
CA GLU A 305 -18.14 -5.63 -22.26
C GLU A 305 -19.11 -5.16 -21.18
N ARG A 306 -19.47 -3.87 -21.20
CA ARG A 306 -20.36 -3.28 -20.21
C ARG A 306 -21.81 -3.71 -20.48
N ALA A 307 -22.36 -4.48 -19.54
CA ALA A 307 -23.76 -4.94 -19.58
C ALA A 307 -24.73 -3.93 -18.95
N GLN A 308 -24.29 -3.15 -17.96
CA GLN A 308 -25.10 -2.13 -17.28
C GLN A 308 -24.27 -0.88 -17.00
N ASP A 309 -24.84 0.30 -17.20
CA ASP A 309 -24.20 1.58 -16.91
C ASP A 309 -24.29 1.94 -15.41
N ASP A 310 -25.49 1.82 -14.85
CA ASP A 310 -25.81 2.15 -13.45
C ASP A 310 -26.17 0.87 -12.68
N LEU A 311 -25.95 0.87 -11.35
CA LEU A 311 -26.16 -0.29 -10.48
C LEU A 311 -26.99 0.06 -9.25
N ASP A 312 -28.09 -0.67 -9.01
CA ASP A 312 -28.75 -0.69 -7.71
C ASP A 312 -27.88 -1.45 -6.69
N ILE A 313 -27.45 -0.76 -5.64
CA ILE A 313 -26.53 -1.30 -4.63
C ILE A 313 -27.23 -2.31 -3.72
N ASN A 314 -28.54 -2.14 -3.50
CA ASN A 314 -29.33 -2.98 -2.59
C ASN A 314 -29.75 -4.32 -3.24
N HIS A 315 -29.68 -4.42 -4.57
CA HIS A 315 -30.27 -5.51 -5.36
C HIS A 315 -29.28 -6.26 -6.27
N LEU A 316 -28.09 -6.57 -5.74
CA LEU A 316 -27.03 -7.27 -6.46
C LEU A 316 -27.41 -8.67 -6.97
N GLU A 317 -28.40 -9.33 -6.36
CA GLU A 317 -28.93 -10.63 -6.82
C GLU A 317 -29.38 -10.62 -8.29
N TYR A 318 -29.94 -9.51 -8.79
CA TYR A 318 -30.37 -9.42 -10.19
C TYR A 318 -29.18 -9.42 -11.18
N LEU A 319 -27.93 -9.33 -10.71
CA LEU A 319 -26.76 -9.53 -11.55
C LEU A 319 -26.54 -11.00 -11.95
N GLU A 320 -27.25 -11.96 -11.34
CA GLU A 320 -27.30 -13.35 -11.81
C GLU A 320 -28.26 -13.55 -12.99
N GLU A 321 -29.36 -12.79 -13.04
CA GLU A 321 -30.50 -13.09 -13.93
C GLU A 321 -30.25 -12.71 -15.41
N TYR A 322 -29.32 -11.80 -15.70
CA TYR A 322 -28.88 -11.47 -17.07
C TYR A 322 -27.91 -12.54 -17.61
N HIS A 323 -28.43 -13.76 -17.81
CA HIS A 323 -27.70 -14.97 -18.20
C HIS A 323 -28.27 -15.70 -19.44
N GLU A 324 -29.23 -15.08 -20.15
CA GLU A 324 -29.80 -15.57 -21.43
C GLU A 324 -29.02 -15.08 -22.66
#